data_AF-A0A853MCZ4-F1
#
_entry.id   AF-A0A853MCZ4-F1
#
_cell.length_a   1.000
_cell.length_b   1.000
_cell.length_c   1.000
_cell.angle_alpha   90.00
_cell.angle_beta   90.00
_cell.angle_gamma   90.00
#
_symmetry.space_group_name_H-M   'P 1'
#
loop_
_entity.id
_entity.type
_entity.pdbx_description
1 polymer ?
#
loop_
_entity_poly.entity_id
_entity_poly.type
_entity_poly.pdbx_seq_one_letter_code
_entity_poly.pdbx_strand_id
1 'polypeptide(L)'
;MKLSTTVLVANLALAGTLIQSGVQAKPSTETHNGTKFTCVSQGNDKWATVGQRPGGSPIPVIIWTQSASKYFGDNYTPQNRCRMVTSRFNQAVKQNGGRLKNVALIKGRVNKETVICIASTTSGTGCSDKNLLFTLKPENAQKANEILAQLTGISKQGSSAGVVRETSSRLQLELSEVLDQNDLKPQDSDQIRPPANSDRRFKL
;
A
#
# COMPACT_ATOMS: atom_id res chain seq x y z
N MET A 1 39.26 -1.37 62.67
CA MET A 1 39.95 -2.55 62.09
C MET A 1 39.27 -2.83 60.75
N LYS A 2 39.93 -2.50 59.63
CA LYS A 2 40.80 -3.38 58.80
C LYS A 2 39.94 -4.37 57.98
N LEU A 3 40.08 -4.55 56.67
CA LEU A 3 40.95 -3.99 55.62
C LEU A 3 40.31 -4.41 54.28
N SER A 4 40.07 -3.46 53.39
CA SER A 4 39.69 -3.72 51.99
C SER A 4 40.81 -4.47 51.28
N THR A 5 40.50 -5.59 50.65
CA THR A 5 41.48 -6.38 49.89
C THR A 5 41.34 -6.04 48.40
N THR A 6 42.27 -5.21 47.93
CA THR A 6 42.49 -4.93 46.51
C THR A 6 43.20 -6.12 45.88
N VAL A 7 42.59 -6.78 44.91
CA VAL A 7 43.26 -7.77 44.06
C VAL A 7 43.76 -7.06 42.80
N LEU A 8 45.07 -6.88 42.69
CA LEU A 8 45.74 -6.53 41.45
C LEU A 8 45.68 -7.72 40.50
N VAL A 9 44.93 -7.59 39.40
CA VAL A 9 45.03 -8.53 38.27
C VAL A 9 45.93 -7.88 37.22
N ALA A 10 47.09 -8.49 37.02
CA ALA A 10 48.07 -8.07 36.04
C ALA A 10 47.52 -8.21 34.61
N ASN A 11 47.57 -7.11 33.85
CA ASN A 11 47.27 -7.08 32.42
C ASN A 11 48.40 -7.78 31.64
N LEU A 12 48.14 -8.98 31.12
CA LEU A 12 48.91 -9.54 30.00
C LEU A 12 48.18 -9.19 28.71
N ALA A 13 48.61 -8.10 28.07
CA ALA A 13 48.16 -7.70 26.75
C ALA A 13 48.71 -8.68 25.69
N LEU A 14 47.93 -9.71 25.35
CA LEU A 14 48.06 -10.39 24.07
C LEU A 14 47.26 -9.58 23.05
N ALA A 15 47.97 -8.74 22.29
CA ALA A 15 47.39 -8.02 21.15
C ALA A 15 47.06 -9.01 20.03
N GLY A 16 45.88 -9.64 20.13
CA GLY A 16 45.21 -10.31 19.02
C GLY A 16 44.17 -9.37 18.44
N THR A 17 44.49 -8.66 17.37
CA THR A 17 43.52 -7.90 16.59
C THR A 17 42.59 -8.87 15.85
N LEU A 18 41.49 -9.27 16.48
CA LEU A 18 40.34 -9.79 15.75
C LEU A 18 39.64 -8.60 15.12
N ILE A 19 39.86 -8.41 13.82
CA ILE A 19 39.03 -7.55 12.97
C ILE A 19 37.64 -8.19 12.97
N GLN A 20 36.78 -7.79 13.91
CA GLN A 20 35.34 -8.03 13.79
C GLN A 20 34.85 -7.14 12.67
N SER A 21 34.92 -7.66 11.45
CA SER A 21 34.16 -7.16 10.32
C SER A 21 32.69 -7.19 10.73
N GLY A 22 32.19 -6.05 11.18
CA GLY A 22 30.76 -5.80 11.34
C GLY A 22 30.12 -5.85 9.97
N VAL A 23 29.82 -7.05 9.48
CA VAL A 23 28.88 -7.24 8.38
C VAL A 23 27.53 -6.88 8.97
N GLN A 24 27.19 -5.60 8.94
CA GLN A 24 25.82 -5.17 9.16
C GLN A 24 25.03 -5.75 8.00
N ALA A 25 24.42 -6.91 8.23
CA ALA A 25 23.53 -7.53 7.28
C ALA A 25 22.48 -6.48 6.92
N LYS A 26 22.57 -5.96 5.68
CA LYS A 26 21.46 -5.24 5.07
C LYS A 26 20.23 -6.12 5.28
N PRO A 27 19.08 -5.57 5.71
CA PRO A 27 17.86 -6.35 5.81
C PRO A 27 17.69 -7.07 4.47
N SER A 28 17.58 -8.40 4.54
CA SER A 28 17.43 -9.23 3.36
C SER A 28 16.27 -8.67 2.55
N THR A 29 16.56 -8.14 1.35
CA THR A 29 15.55 -7.95 0.32
C THR A 29 15.11 -9.34 -0.08
N GLU A 30 14.18 -9.89 0.71
CA GLU A 30 13.38 -11.05 0.34
C GLU A 30 12.89 -10.79 -1.07
N THR A 31 13.44 -11.52 -2.03
CA THR A 31 13.08 -11.42 -3.44
C THR A 31 11.72 -12.10 -3.56
N HIS A 32 10.67 -11.38 -3.16
CA HIS A 32 9.31 -11.88 -3.26
C HIS A 32 8.97 -11.95 -4.75
N ASN A 33 8.80 -13.16 -5.27
CA ASN A 33 8.43 -13.44 -6.66
C ASN A 33 6.97 -13.08 -6.99
N GLY A 34 6.30 -12.30 -6.14
CA GLY A 34 4.87 -11.99 -6.24
C GLY A 34 4.47 -10.69 -5.56
N THR A 35 3.20 -10.30 -5.72
CA THR A 35 2.64 -9.13 -5.03
C THR A 35 2.60 -9.40 -3.53
N LYS A 36 3.18 -8.50 -2.74
CA LYS A 36 3.15 -8.55 -1.28
C LYS A 36 2.30 -7.41 -0.74
N PHE A 37 1.52 -7.70 0.29
CA PHE A 37 0.81 -6.69 1.06
C PHE A 37 1.38 -6.52 2.45
N THR A 38 1.46 -5.28 2.90
CA THR A 38 1.88 -4.90 4.25
C THR A 38 0.82 -4.00 4.88
N CYS A 39 0.76 -4.03 6.21
CA CYS A 39 -0.07 -3.13 6.99
C CYS A 39 0.84 -2.07 7.60
N VAL A 40 0.66 -0.80 7.20
CA VAL A 40 1.58 0.30 7.54
C VAL A 40 0.83 1.41 8.25
N SER A 41 1.38 1.94 9.34
CA SER A 41 0.85 3.13 9.99
C SER A 41 1.05 4.35 9.09
N GLN A 42 0.04 5.21 8.97
CA GLN A 42 0.10 6.47 8.22
C GLN A 42 0.14 7.69 9.17
N GLY A 43 0.27 7.46 10.48
CA GLY A 43 0.09 8.50 11.50
C GLY A 43 -1.38 8.90 11.67
N ASN A 44 -1.66 9.74 12.68
CA ASN A 44 -3.01 10.27 12.95
C ASN A 44 -4.11 9.19 13.01
N ASP A 45 -3.81 8.06 13.67
CA ASP A 45 -4.70 6.89 13.81
C ASP A 45 -5.18 6.27 12.48
N LYS A 46 -4.47 6.53 11.38
CA LYS A 46 -4.74 5.93 10.07
C LYS A 46 -3.77 4.78 9.82
N TRP A 47 -4.29 3.73 9.19
CA TRP A 47 -3.53 2.57 8.79
C TRP A 47 -3.80 2.26 7.33
N ALA A 48 -2.82 1.75 6.60
CA ALA A 48 -2.96 1.43 5.19
C ALA A 48 -2.59 -0.03 4.91
N THR A 49 -3.45 -0.71 4.16
CA THR A 49 -3.08 -1.93 3.43
C THR A 49 -2.36 -1.48 2.17
N VAL A 50 -1.06 -1.74 2.10
CA VAL A 50 -0.15 -1.30 1.04
C VAL A 50 0.26 -2.52 0.22
N GLY A 51 0.12 -2.45 -1.10
CA GLY A 51 0.52 -3.50 -2.03
C GLY A 51 1.82 -3.13 -2.75
N GLN A 52 2.70 -4.11 -2.93
CA GLN A 52 3.96 -3.94 -3.65
C GLN A 52 4.16 -5.09 -4.64
N ARG A 53 4.44 -4.77 -5.91
CA ARG A 53 4.82 -5.75 -6.94
C ARG A 53 6.34 -5.99 -6.90
N PRO A 54 6.83 -7.13 -7.41
CA PRO A 54 8.27 -7.34 -7.56
C PRO A 54 8.91 -6.20 -8.36
N GLY A 55 9.93 -5.55 -7.79
CA GLY A 55 10.62 -4.40 -8.40
C GLY A 55 9.81 -3.10 -8.47
N GLY A 56 8.56 -3.07 -7.98
CA GLY A 56 7.71 -1.88 -7.98
C GLY A 56 7.72 -1.14 -6.64
N SER A 57 7.32 0.13 -6.68
CA SER A 57 7.09 0.93 -5.48
C SER A 57 5.85 0.43 -4.70
N PRO A 58 5.87 0.50 -3.36
CA PRO A 58 4.70 0.20 -2.55
C PRO A 58 3.60 1.24 -2.76
N ILE A 59 2.34 0.80 -2.87
CA ILE A 59 1.19 1.69 -3.02
C ILE A 59 0.09 1.41 -2.01
N PRO A 60 -0.50 2.46 -1.40
CA PRO A 60 -1.72 2.32 -0.62
C PRO A 60 -2.87 1.76 -1.47
N VAL A 61 -3.46 0.65 -1.03
CA VAL A 61 -4.63 0.04 -1.66
C VAL A 61 -5.89 0.38 -0.88
N ILE A 62 -5.83 0.29 0.46
CA ILE A 62 -6.94 0.65 1.35
C ILE A 62 -6.41 1.49 2.51
N ILE A 63 -7.03 2.64 2.79
CA ILE A 63 -6.79 3.44 4.00
C ILE A 63 -7.93 3.25 4.99
N TRP A 64 -7.57 2.76 6.17
CA TRP A 64 -8.44 2.51 7.32
C TRP A 64 -8.41 3.70 8.27
N THR A 65 -9.57 4.23 8.61
CA THR A 65 -9.71 5.37 9.51
C THR A 65 -10.54 4.99 10.74
N GLN A 66 -10.34 5.72 11.84
CA GLN A 66 -11.09 5.50 13.07
C GLN A 66 -12.60 5.67 12.86
N SER A 67 -13.01 6.70 12.10
CA SER A 67 -14.43 6.99 11.85
C SER A 67 -15.13 5.90 11.06
N ALA A 68 -14.44 5.25 10.12
CA ALA A 68 -15.01 4.13 9.37
C ALA A 68 -14.97 2.81 10.18
N SER A 69 -13.92 2.62 10.96
CA SER A 69 -13.70 1.42 11.77
C SER A 69 -14.67 1.29 12.95
N LYS A 70 -15.06 2.42 13.56
CA LYS A 70 -15.99 2.47 14.69
C LYS A 70 -17.34 1.78 14.40
N TYR A 71 -17.79 1.78 13.14
CA TYR A 71 -19.03 1.11 12.74
C TYR A 71 -19.05 -0.39 13.07
N PHE A 72 -17.89 -1.05 13.02
CA PHE A 72 -17.76 -2.50 13.20
C PHE A 72 -17.54 -2.90 14.67
N GLY A 73 -17.44 -1.93 15.58
CA GLY A 73 -17.16 -2.15 17.00
C GLY A 73 -15.66 -2.16 17.35
N ASP A 74 -15.37 -2.20 18.65
CA ASP A 74 -14.05 -1.89 19.20
C ASP A 74 -12.95 -2.89 18.79
N ASN A 75 -13.32 -4.14 18.48
CA ASN A 75 -12.39 -5.15 17.98
C ASN A 75 -11.84 -4.83 16.58
N TYR A 76 -12.52 -3.96 15.83
CA TYR A 76 -12.22 -3.63 14.45
C TYR A 76 -11.53 -2.26 14.32
N THR A 77 -10.58 -1.96 15.20
CA THR A 77 -9.72 -0.77 15.07
C THR A 77 -9.07 -0.68 13.67
N PRO A 78 -8.66 0.52 13.20
CA PRO A 78 -8.03 0.68 11.90
C PRO A 78 -6.83 -0.24 11.70
N GLN A 79 -6.02 -0.40 12.76
CA GLN A 79 -4.88 -1.30 12.77
C GLN A 79 -5.29 -2.77 12.62
N ASN A 80 -6.31 -3.21 13.37
CA ASN A 80 -6.77 -4.61 13.32
C ASN A 80 -7.38 -4.94 11.97
N ARG A 81 -8.23 -4.06 11.41
CA ARG A 81 -8.79 -4.24 10.06
C ARG A 81 -7.69 -4.29 9.02
N CYS A 82 -6.73 -3.38 9.09
CA CYS A 82 -5.55 -3.39 8.24
C CYS A 82 -4.81 -4.73 8.28
N ARG A 83 -4.53 -5.29 9.47
CA ARG A 83 -3.86 -6.59 9.61
C ARG A 83 -4.68 -7.74 9.02
N MET A 84 -5.97 -7.83 9.36
CA MET A 84 -6.86 -8.89 8.89
C MET A 84 -6.97 -8.90 7.37
N VAL A 85 -7.19 -7.72 6.78
CA VAL A 85 -7.40 -7.58 5.33
C VAL A 85 -6.09 -7.78 4.57
N THR A 86 -4.98 -7.24 5.08
CA THR A 86 -3.63 -7.51 4.52
C THR A 86 -3.32 -9.02 4.50
N SER A 87 -3.63 -9.75 5.57
CA SER A 87 -3.44 -11.20 5.60
C SER A 87 -4.26 -11.92 4.53
N ARG A 88 -5.53 -11.54 4.37
CA ARG A 88 -6.42 -12.12 3.35
C ARG A 88 -5.96 -11.82 1.93
N PHE A 89 -5.48 -10.60 1.65
CA PHE A 89 -4.87 -10.27 0.36
C PHE A 89 -3.63 -11.12 0.06
N ASN A 90 -2.73 -11.28 1.02
CA ASN A 90 -1.54 -12.12 0.85
C ASN A 90 -1.92 -13.59 0.58
N GLN A 91 -2.92 -14.12 1.29
CA GLN A 91 -3.44 -15.46 1.03
C GLN A 91 -4.04 -15.58 -0.37
N ALA A 92 -4.87 -14.61 -0.77
CA ALA A 92 -5.48 -14.56 -2.09
C ALA A 92 -4.42 -14.58 -3.19
N VAL A 93 -3.40 -13.73 -3.08
CA VAL A 93 -2.32 -13.66 -4.06
C VAL A 93 -1.52 -14.97 -4.10
N LYS A 94 -1.19 -15.54 -2.94
CA LYS A 94 -0.48 -16.83 -2.87
C LYS A 94 -1.24 -17.95 -3.58
N GLN A 95 -2.56 -18.01 -3.39
CA GLN A 95 -3.42 -19.04 -4.00
C GLN A 95 -3.66 -18.83 -5.50
N ASN A 96 -3.45 -17.61 -6.01
CA ASN A 96 -3.73 -17.25 -7.40
C ASN A 96 -2.43 -16.96 -8.20
N GLY A 97 -1.38 -17.76 -7.99
CA GLY A 97 -0.15 -17.68 -8.80
C GLY A 97 0.71 -16.44 -8.52
N GLY A 98 0.61 -15.88 -7.30
CA GLY A 98 1.57 -14.89 -6.80
C GLY A 98 1.35 -13.45 -7.28
N ARG A 99 0.31 -13.14 -8.07
CA ARG A 99 0.07 -11.76 -8.54
C ARG A 99 -1.34 -11.30 -8.26
N LEU A 100 -1.52 -10.05 -7.81
CA LEU A 100 -2.85 -9.49 -7.55
C LEU A 100 -3.74 -9.47 -8.80
N LYS A 101 -3.16 -9.24 -9.99
CA LYS A 101 -3.88 -9.26 -11.28
C LYS A 101 -4.58 -10.58 -11.59
N ASN A 102 -4.17 -11.67 -10.94
CA ASN A 102 -4.75 -13.00 -11.09
C ASN A 102 -5.90 -13.25 -10.09
N VAL A 103 -6.06 -12.37 -9.09
CA VAL A 103 -7.13 -12.47 -8.10
C VAL A 103 -8.36 -11.76 -8.67
N ALA A 104 -9.36 -12.53 -9.07
CA ALA A 104 -10.65 -11.99 -9.46
C ALA A 104 -11.42 -11.56 -8.19
N LEU A 105 -11.87 -10.31 -8.15
CA LEU A 105 -12.65 -9.76 -7.06
C LEU A 105 -14.12 -9.63 -7.48
N ILE A 106 -15.03 -9.89 -6.54
CA ILE A 106 -16.46 -9.63 -6.70
C ILE A 106 -17.01 -8.97 -5.44
N LYS A 107 -18.21 -8.39 -5.57
CA LYS A 107 -19.01 -7.98 -4.42
C LYS A 107 -20.10 -9.01 -4.14
N GLY A 108 -20.55 -9.08 -2.89
CA GLY A 108 -21.66 -9.95 -2.51
C GLY A 108 -22.18 -9.60 -1.13
N ARG A 109 -22.94 -10.54 -0.54
CA ARG A 109 -23.45 -10.42 0.82
C ARG A 109 -23.03 -11.60 1.68
N VAL A 110 -22.59 -11.31 2.89
CA VAL A 110 -22.32 -12.29 3.95
C VAL A 110 -22.96 -11.72 5.22
N ASN A 111 -23.76 -12.51 5.93
CA ASN A 111 -24.45 -12.07 7.15
C ASN A 111 -25.22 -10.74 7.02
N LYS A 112 -25.87 -10.54 5.86
CA LYS A 112 -26.62 -9.32 5.47
C LYS A 112 -25.76 -8.07 5.22
N GLU A 113 -24.45 -8.14 5.40
CA GLU A 113 -23.53 -7.05 5.11
C GLU A 113 -23.01 -7.15 3.67
N THR A 114 -22.73 -5.99 3.05
CA THR A 114 -22.11 -5.95 1.73
C THR A 114 -20.60 -6.12 1.87
N VAL A 115 -20.02 -7.05 1.10
CA VAL A 115 -18.61 -7.42 1.22
C VAL A 115 -17.90 -7.41 -0.13
N ILE A 116 -16.58 -7.26 -0.09
CA ILE A 116 -15.69 -7.57 -1.22
C ILE A 116 -15.03 -8.91 -0.94
N CYS A 117 -15.06 -9.82 -1.91
CA CYS A 117 -14.53 -11.17 -1.78
C CYS A 117 -13.80 -11.62 -3.06
N ILE A 118 -13.05 -12.71 -2.95
CA ILE A 118 -12.41 -13.38 -4.08
C ILE A 118 -13.46 -14.20 -4.83
N ALA A 119 -13.51 -14.11 -6.15
CA ALA A 119 -14.36 -14.96 -6.96
C ALA A 119 -13.92 -16.42 -6.79
N SER A 120 -14.84 -17.29 -6.37
CA SER A 120 -14.58 -18.74 -6.33
C SER A 120 -14.63 -19.30 -7.75
N THR A 121 -13.62 -20.08 -8.14
CA THR A 121 -13.58 -20.77 -9.44
C THR A 121 -14.22 -22.17 -9.39
N THR A 122 -14.42 -22.73 -8.20
CA THR A 122 -14.80 -24.15 -8.03
C THR A 122 -16.32 -24.37 -7.96
N SER A 123 -17.10 -23.32 -7.77
CA SER A 123 -18.56 -23.39 -7.76
C SER A 123 -19.11 -21.97 -7.84
N GLY A 124 -20.18 -21.73 -8.59
CA GLY A 124 -20.86 -20.42 -8.73
C GLY A 124 -21.41 -19.81 -7.44
N THR A 125 -20.91 -20.23 -6.28
CA THR A 125 -21.09 -19.64 -4.96
C THR A 125 -20.49 -18.24 -4.92
N GLY A 126 -21.33 -17.27 -4.53
CA GLY A 126 -20.93 -15.89 -4.28
C GLY A 126 -20.02 -15.73 -3.05
N CYS A 127 -20.06 -14.56 -2.43
CA CYS A 127 -19.25 -14.32 -1.23
C CYS A 127 -19.71 -15.19 -0.04
N SER A 128 -18.73 -15.66 0.72
CA SER A 128 -18.85 -16.46 1.94
C SER A 128 -17.72 -16.09 2.90
N ASP A 129 -17.75 -16.56 4.14
CA ASP A 129 -16.68 -16.32 5.12
C ASP A 129 -15.31 -16.85 4.65
N LYS A 130 -15.29 -17.85 3.76
CA LYS A 130 -14.05 -18.47 3.25
C LYS A 130 -13.31 -17.62 2.22
N ASN A 131 -14.01 -16.80 1.45
CA ASN A 131 -13.45 -15.98 0.38
C ASN A 131 -13.60 -14.47 0.60
N LEU A 132 -14.19 -14.05 1.73
CA LEU A 132 -14.34 -12.66 2.12
C LEU A 132 -12.98 -11.99 2.35
N LEU A 133 -12.74 -10.85 1.69
CA LEU A 133 -11.58 -10.00 1.97
C LEU A 133 -11.92 -8.99 3.07
N PHE A 134 -12.99 -8.21 2.88
CA PHE A 134 -13.45 -7.24 3.87
C PHE A 134 -14.92 -6.86 3.69
N THR A 135 -15.53 -6.42 4.79
CA THR A 135 -16.89 -5.88 4.83
C THR A 135 -16.87 -4.37 4.61
N LEU A 136 -17.84 -3.88 3.85
CA LEU A 136 -18.10 -2.45 3.63
C LEU A 136 -19.09 -1.94 4.66
N LYS A 137 -18.81 -0.78 5.24
CA LYS A 137 -19.80 -0.07 6.05
C LYS A 137 -20.96 0.43 5.15
N PRO A 138 -22.15 0.73 5.71
CA PRO A 138 -23.35 1.04 4.92
C PRO A 138 -23.17 2.16 3.90
N GLU A 139 -22.47 3.23 4.23
CA GLU A 139 -22.29 4.35 3.29
C GLU A 139 -21.40 3.95 2.10
N ASN A 140 -20.43 3.07 2.33
CA ASN A 140 -19.56 2.55 1.28
C ASN A 140 -20.21 1.42 0.49
N ALA A 141 -21.14 0.68 1.10
CA ALA A 141 -21.90 -0.37 0.42
C ALA A 141 -22.70 0.18 -0.77
N GLN A 142 -23.17 1.43 -0.70
CA GLN A 142 -23.83 2.11 -1.82
C GLN A 142 -22.90 2.34 -3.02
N LYS A 143 -21.58 2.37 -2.77
CA LYS A 143 -20.52 2.56 -3.77
C LYS A 143 -19.74 1.28 -4.05
N ALA A 144 -20.29 0.11 -3.69
CA ALA A 144 -19.56 -1.16 -3.79
C ALA A 144 -19.06 -1.47 -5.20
N ASN A 145 -19.80 -1.06 -6.25
CA ASN A 145 -19.36 -1.21 -7.64
C ASN A 145 -18.13 -0.35 -7.96
N GLU A 146 -18.11 0.91 -7.51
CA GLU A 146 -17.00 1.84 -7.71
C GLU A 146 -15.74 1.34 -6.99
N ILE A 147 -15.89 0.90 -5.74
CA ILE A 147 -14.80 0.32 -4.94
C ILE A 147 -14.24 -0.92 -5.63
N LEU A 148 -15.11 -1.82 -6.10
CA LEU A 148 -14.70 -3.02 -6.81
C LEU A 148 -13.95 -2.70 -8.12
N ALA A 149 -14.46 -1.72 -8.88
CA ALA A 149 -13.82 -1.25 -10.11
C ALA A 149 -12.43 -0.67 -9.81
N GLN A 150 -12.29 0.15 -8.77
CA GLN A 150 -11.02 0.74 -8.38
C GLN A 150 -10.01 -0.33 -7.93
N LEU A 151 -10.40 -1.27 -7.09
CA LEU A 151 -9.53 -2.38 -6.69
C LEU A 151 -9.06 -3.22 -7.88
N THR A 152 -9.96 -3.45 -8.85
CA THR A 152 -9.63 -4.12 -10.11
C THR A 152 -8.66 -3.29 -10.96
N GLY A 153 -8.84 -1.96 -10.98
CA GLY A 153 -7.91 -1.01 -11.59
C GLY A 153 -6.52 -1.10 -10.96
N ILE A 154 -6.41 -0.99 -9.63
CA ILE A 154 -5.15 -1.11 -8.88
C ILE A 154 -4.48 -2.45 -9.18
N SER A 155 -5.27 -3.51 -9.25
CA SER A 155 -4.78 -4.85 -9.58
C SER A 155 -4.12 -4.92 -10.96
N LYS A 156 -4.71 -4.27 -11.98
CA LYS A 156 -4.21 -4.28 -13.36
C LYS A 156 -3.12 -3.22 -13.59
N GLN A 157 -3.40 -1.97 -13.25
CA GLN A 157 -2.61 -0.79 -13.61
C GLN A 157 -1.65 -0.38 -12.49
N GLY A 158 -1.88 -0.84 -11.25
CA GLY A 158 -1.07 -0.46 -10.10
C GLY A 158 -1.43 0.94 -9.63
N SER A 159 -0.40 1.72 -9.35
CA SER A 159 -0.46 3.05 -8.77
C SER A 159 -1.41 4.00 -9.54
N SER A 160 -1.44 3.91 -10.88
CA SER A 160 -2.21 4.83 -11.73
C SER A 160 -3.73 4.66 -11.65
N ALA A 161 -4.22 3.70 -10.85
CA ALA A 161 -5.65 3.53 -10.56
C ALA A 161 -6.09 4.14 -9.21
N GLY A 162 -5.18 4.80 -8.48
CA GLY A 162 -5.45 5.50 -7.22
C GLY A 162 -5.56 4.58 -6.00
N VAL A 163 -6.13 5.10 -4.91
CA VAL A 163 -6.29 4.40 -3.61
C VAL A 163 -7.75 4.37 -3.13
N VAL A 164 -8.18 3.28 -2.48
CA VAL A 164 -9.48 3.19 -1.78
C VAL A 164 -9.34 3.81 -0.38
N ARG A 165 -10.12 4.84 -0.06
CA ARG A 165 -10.10 5.49 1.27
C ARG A 165 -11.44 5.30 1.97
N GLU A 166 -11.40 4.76 3.19
CA GLU A 166 -12.59 4.56 4.00
C GLU A 166 -12.80 5.79 4.92
N THR A 167 -13.52 6.80 4.44
CA THR A 167 -13.80 8.04 5.19
C THR A 167 -15.30 8.15 5.52
N SER A 168 -15.68 9.07 6.41
CA SER A 168 -17.10 9.44 6.59
C SER A 168 -17.62 10.12 5.32
N SER A 169 -18.72 9.60 4.78
CA SER A 169 -19.53 10.09 3.66
C SER A 169 -18.88 10.37 2.29
N ARG A 170 -17.55 10.38 2.14
CA ARG A 170 -16.90 10.66 0.84
C ARG A 170 -15.66 9.79 0.59
N LEU A 171 -15.85 8.65 -0.07
CA LEU A 171 -14.76 7.92 -0.74
C LEU A 171 -13.91 8.92 -1.54
N GLN A 172 -12.72 9.24 -1.03
CA GLN A 172 -11.75 10.05 -1.74
C GLN A 172 -10.91 9.09 -2.58
N LEU A 173 -11.31 8.98 -3.84
CA LEU A 173 -10.52 8.36 -4.88
C LEU A 173 -9.37 9.33 -5.16
N GLU A 174 -8.27 9.23 -4.41
CA GLU A 174 -7.07 9.98 -4.77
C GLU A 174 -6.34 9.19 -5.85
N LEU A 175 -6.80 9.44 -7.08
CA LEU A 175 -6.18 9.02 -8.33
C LEU A 175 -4.92 9.85 -8.64
N SER A 176 -4.67 10.92 -7.87
CA SER A 176 -3.74 11.99 -8.24
C SER A 176 -2.32 11.87 -7.69
N GLU A 177 -2.04 11.03 -6.69
CA GLU A 177 -0.71 11.06 -6.04
C GLU A 177 0.35 10.16 -6.73
N VAL A 178 0.00 9.51 -7.82
CA VAL A 178 0.90 8.62 -8.55
C VAL A 178 1.44 9.24 -9.84
N LEU A 179 0.73 10.21 -10.40
CA LEU A 179 1.09 10.78 -11.69
C LEU A 179 2.27 11.78 -11.58
N ASP A 180 2.61 12.25 -10.37
CA ASP A 180 3.55 13.38 -10.21
C ASP A 180 5.01 12.98 -9.87
N GLN A 181 5.42 11.72 -10.06
CA GLN A 181 6.83 11.31 -9.84
C GLN A 181 7.58 10.81 -11.08
N ASN A 182 7.05 11.00 -12.30
CA ASN A 182 7.79 10.67 -13.52
C ASN A 182 8.07 11.85 -14.48
N ASP A 183 7.63 13.08 -14.18
CA ASP A 183 7.87 14.22 -15.08
C ASP A 183 8.79 15.29 -14.49
N LEU A 184 9.93 14.87 -13.94
CA LEU A 184 11.10 15.75 -13.79
C LEU A 184 12.34 15.13 -14.41
N LYS A 185 12.54 15.34 -15.72
CA LYS A 185 13.58 16.30 -16.15
C LYS A 185 13.37 16.83 -17.59
N PRO A 186 13.76 18.10 -17.84
CA PRO A 186 13.46 18.86 -19.05
C PRO A 186 14.58 18.77 -20.10
N GLN A 187 14.21 19.02 -21.36
CA GLN A 187 14.79 20.04 -22.28
C GLN A 187 14.28 19.75 -23.71
N ASP A 188 13.52 20.67 -24.32
CA ASP A 188 13.95 21.31 -25.57
C ASP A 188 13.02 22.50 -25.95
N SER A 189 13.66 23.61 -26.30
CA SER A 189 13.25 24.71 -27.18
C SER A 189 11.77 25.13 -27.27
N ASP A 190 11.45 26.32 -26.74
CA ASP A 190 11.21 27.47 -27.64
C ASP A 190 11.19 28.80 -26.88
N GLN A 191 12.15 29.67 -27.17
CA GLN A 191 12.03 31.10 -26.88
C GLN A 191 11.16 31.73 -27.96
N ILE A 192 9.90 31.98 -27.65
CA ILE A 192 9.09 32.91 -28.45
C ILE A 192 9.45 34.33 -28.01
N ARG A 193 10.40 34.96 -28.71
CA ARG A 193 10.48 36.42 -28.78
C ARG A 193 9.44 36.92 -29.79
N PRO A 194 8.60 37.91 -29.46
CA PRO A 194 7.73 38.53 -30.45
C PRO A 194 8.57 39.39 -31.40
N PRO A 195 8.39 39.29 -32.73
CA PRO A 195 9.03 40.22 -33.64
C PRO A 195 8.35 41.59 -33.57
N ALA A 196 9.21 42.60 -33.48
CA ALA A 196 8.87 44.01 -33.49
C ALA A 196 8.33 44.45 -34.87
N ASN A 197 7.38 45.38 -34.80
CA ASN A 197 7.00 46.41 -35.77
C ASN A 197 7.70 46.40 -37.15
N SER A 198 6.89 46.29 -38.22
CA SER A 198 7.28 46.81 -39.54
C SER A 198 6.07 47.40 -40.28
N ASP A 199 5.77 48.65 -39.96
CA ASP A 199 5.21 49.62 -40.90
C ASP A 199 6.06 49.68 -42.19
N ARG A 200 5.52 49.23 -43.33
CA ARG A 200 5.68 49.92 -44.63
C ARG A 200 4.87 49.30 -45.78
N ARG A 201 3.93 50.13 -46.28
CA ARG A 201 3.59 50.45 -47.69
C ARG A 201 3.21 49.34 -48.69
N PHE A 202 1.93 49.39 -49.09
CA PHE A 202 1.40 49.56 -50.47
C PHE A 202 2.20 49.00 -51.67
N LYS A 203 1.54 48.16 -52.49
CA LYS A 203 1.06 48.55 -53.84
C LYS A 203 0.20 47.48 -54.53
N LEU A 204 -0.89 48.01 -55.14
CA LEU A 204 -1.76 47.52 -56.23
C LEU A 204 -2.57 46.23 -56.00
#